data_AF-A0A146F5G2-F1
#
_entry.id   AF-A0A146F5G2-F1
#
_cell.length_a   1.000
_cell.length_b   1.000
_cell.length_c   1.000
_cell.angle_alpha   90.00
_cell.angle_beta   90.00
_cell.angle_gamma   90.00
#
_symmetry.space_group_name_H-M   'P 1'
#
loop_
_entity.id
_entity.type
_entity.pdbx_description
1 polymer ?
#
loop_
_entity_poly.entity_id
_entity_poly.type
_entity_poly.pdbx_seq_one_letter_code
_entity_poly.pdbx_strand_id
1 'polypeptide(L)' 'MFFHESQYFGFETPSYPRLYAPTHIPCQTESSISPATLCLDGKMHEFVLDGTADAQFAYHASASAQNLKHVLEQLKDV' A
#
# COMPACT_ATOMS: atom_id res chain seq x y z
N MET A 1 4.57 -1.32 13.32
CA MET A 1 4.70 0.04 13.90
C MET A 1 4.87 1.05 12.77
N PHE A 2 4.44 2.28 12.96
CA PHE A 2 4.78 3.39 12.05
C PHE A 2 5.86 4.26 12.68
N PHE A 3 6.92 4.54 11.91
CA PHE A 3 8.06 5.36 12.31
C PHE A 3 7.88 6.75 11.70
N HIS A 4 7.52 7.75 12.52
CA HIS A 4 7.08 9.05 12.01
C HIS A 4 8.19 9.86 11.34
N GLU A 5 9.42 9.83 11.89
CA GLU A 5 10.56 10.58 11.35
C GLU A 5 11.00 10.10 9.97
N SER A 6 10.96 8.79 9.76
CA SER A 6 11.38 8.14 8.51
C SER A 6 10.21 7.75 7.60
N GLN A 7 8.98 8.04 8.03
CA GLN A 7 7.73 7.84 7.29
C GLN A 7 7.55 6.42 6.73
N TYR A 8 7.74 5.39 7.54
CA TYR A 8 7.54 4.01 7.09
C TYR A 8 6.83 3.12 8.11
N PHE A 9 6.12 2.12 7.59
CA PHE A 9 5.63 0.97 8.36
C PHE A 9 6.71 -0.11 8.39
N GLY A 10 7.02 -0.59 9.58
CA GLY A 10 8.02 -1.63 9.76
C GLY A 10 7.85 -2.43 11.04
N PHE A 11 8.69 -3.45 11.14
CA PHE A 11 8.89 -4.28 12.32
C PHE A 11 10.29 -3.98 12.91
N GLU A 12 10.53 -4.35 14.16
CA GLU A 12 11.72 -3.95 14.95
C GLU A 12 13.06 -4.32 14.29
N THR A 13 13.08 -5.23 13.32
CA THR A 13 14.29 -5.66 12.62
C THR A 13 14.50 -4.87 11.32
N PRO A 14 15.64 -4.15 11.17
CA PRO A 14 15.90 -3.29 10.02
C PRO A 14 16.13 -4.04 8.70
N SER A 15 16.23 -5.37 8.73
CA SER A 15 16.43 -6.23 7.56
C SER A 15 15.14 -6.55 6.80
N TYR A 16 13.96 -6.21 7.34
CA TYR A 16 12.70 -6.47 6.65
C TYR A 16 12.34 -5.36 5.64
N PRO A 17 11.60 -5.71 4.58
CA PRO A 17 11.05 -4.72 3.67
C PRO A 17 10.20 -3.69 4.42
N ARG A 18 10.32 -2.43 4.03
CA ARG A 18 9.62 -1.29 4.64
C ARG A 18 8.61 -0.71 3.65
N LEU A 19 7.42 -0.36 4.15
CA LEU A 19 6.41 0.35 3.36
C LEU A 19 6.49 1.83 3.69
N TYR A 20 6.92 2.65 2.74
CA TYR A 20 7.00 4.10 2.94
C TYR A 20 5.64 4.75 2.72
N ALA A 21 5.27 5.68 3.60
CA ALA A 21 4.12 6.55 3.40
C ALA A 21 4.59 7.80 2.65
N PRO A 22 4.00 8.15 1.49
CA PRO A 22 4.39 9.34 0.73
C PRO A 22 3.94 10.64 1.39
N THR A 23 3.14 10.58 2.44
CA THR A 23 2.58 11.72 3.16
C THR A 23 2.92 11.66 4.64
N HIS A 24 3.06 12.85 5.24
CA HIS A 24 3.29 12.97 6.67
C HIS A 24 2.03 12.59 7.45
N ILE A 25 2.08 11.45 8.14
CA ILE A 25 1.02 11.01 9.06
C ILE A 25 1.26 11.69 10.42
N PRO A 26 0.31 12.53 10.91
CA PRO A 26 0.47 13.24 12.17
C PRO A 26 0.59 12.24 13.33
N CYS A 27 1.50 12.52 14.25
CA CYS A 27 1.62 11.74 15.48
C CYS A 27 0.50 12.11 16.45
N GLN A 28 -0.14 11.11 17.04
CA GLN A 28 -1.18 11.31 18.06
C GLN A 28 -0.63 11.20 19.49
N THR A 29 0.68 10.96 19.64
CA THR A 29 1.36 10.77 20.91
C THR A 29 2.72 11.50 20.91
N GLU A 30 3.37 11.58 22.05
CA GLU A 30 4.74 12.14 22.18
C GLU A 30 5.83 11.18 21.65
N SER A 31 5.46 10.00 21.14
CA SER A 31 6.40 8.97 20.70
C SER A 31 6.65 9.07 19.20
N SER A 32 7.92 9.02 18.78
CA SER A 32 8.30 8.98 17.35
C SER A 32 7.90 7.68 16.63
N ILE A 33 7.42 6.69 17.41
CA ILE A 33 6.93 5.40 16.93
C ILE A 33 5.54 5.17 17.53
N SER A 34 4.56 4.86 16.68
CA SER A 34 3.20 4.55 17.12
C SER A 34 2.68 3.23 16.52
N PRO A 35 1.77 2.53 17.23
CA PRO A 35 0.98 1.48 16.61
C PRO A 35 0.18 2.07 15.45
N ALA A 36 0.21 1.40 14.30
CA ALA A 36 -0.54 1.82 13.13
C ALA A 36 -1.04 0.58 12.38
N THR A 37 -2.28 0.66 11.92
CA THR A 37 -2.94 -0.38 11.12
C THR A 37 -2.97 0.07 9.67
N LEU A 38 -2.49 -0.78 8.78
CA LEU A 38 -2.63 -0.58 7.34
C LEU A 38 -4.00 -1.13 6.91
N CYS A 39 -4.97 -0.24 6.71
CA CYS A 39 -6.28 -0.63 6.19
C CYS A 39 -6.26 -0.57 4.67
N LEU A 40 -6.42 -1.73 4.03
CA LEU A 40 -6.59 -1.84 2.59
C LEU A 40 -8.08 -1.97 2.27
N ASP A 41 -8.64 -0.95 1.63
CA ASP A 41 -10.00 -0.97 1.09
C ASP A 41 -9.94 -0.82 -0.43
N GLY A 42 -10.65 -1.66 -1.18
CA GLY A 42 -10.68 -1.67 -2.64
C GLY A 42 -10.20 -2.97 -3.29
N LYS A 43 -10.72 -3.26 -4.50
CA LYS A 43 -10.64 -4.59 -5.15
C LYS A 43 -9.24 -5.04 -5.64
N MET A 44 -8.25 -4.14 -5.71
CA MET A 44 -6.86 -4.44 -6.11
C MET A 44 -5.91 -3.39 -5.52
N HIS A 45 -5.84 -3.28 -4.20
CA HIS A 45 -4.80 -2.49 -3.54
C HIS A 45 -3.74 -3.46 -3.03
N GLU A 46 -2.66 -3.55 -3.80
CA GLU A 46 -1.55 -4.47 -3.55
C GLU A 46 -0.30 -3.67 -3.16
N PHE A 47 0.41 -4.16 -2.15
CA PHE A 47 1.76 -3.69 -1.84
C PHE A 47 2.75 -4.67 -2.40
N VAL A 48 3.56 -4.19 -3.33
CA VAL A 48 4.63 -4.94 -3.97
C VAL A 48 5.95 -4.28 -3.68
N LEU A 49 7.00 -5.07 -3.57
CA LEU A 49 8.35 -4.55 -3.37
C LEU A 49 8.90 -4.10 -4.71
N ASP A 50 9.25 -2.82 -4.83
CA ASP A 50 9.80 -2.28 -6.06
C ASP A 50 11.02 -3.07 -6.54
N GLY A 51 11.09 -3.27 -7.86
CA GLY A 51 12.16 -4.04 -8.51
C GLY A 51 11.98 -5.56 -8.44
N THR A 52 10.89 -6.07 -7.86
CA THR A 52 10.55 -7.50 -7.90
C THR A 52 9.68 -7.85 -9.11
N ALA A 53 9.64 -9.13 -9.47
CA ALA A 53 8.73 -9.64 -10.50
C ALA A 53 7.26 -9.40 -10.12
N ASP A 54 6.94 -9.54 -8.83
CA ASP A 54 5.61 -9.25 -8.29
C ASP A 54 5.23 -7.78 -8.53
N ALA A 55 6.18 -6.85 -8.39
CA ALA A 55 5.92 -5.44 -8.68
C ALA A 55 5.60 -5.16 -10.16
N GLN A 56 6.31 -5.82 -11.08
CA GLN A 56 5.99 -5.72 -12.51
C GLN A 56 4.62 -6.33 -12.82
N PHE A 57 4.32 -7.49 -12.24
CA PHE A 57 3.02 -8.14 -12.39
C PHE A 57 1.88 -7.25 -11.89
N ALA A 58 1.98 -6.74 -10.67
CA ALA A 58 0.98 -5.87 -10.06
C ALA A 58 0.75 -4.59 -10.87
N TYR A 59 1.83 -4.00 -11.41
CA TYR A 59 1.73 -2.84 -12.32
C TYR A 59 0.87 -3.16 -13.56
N HIS A 60 1.16 -4.27 -14.25
CA HIS A 60 0.42 -4.69 -15.44
C HIS A 60 -1.01 -5.14 -15.13
N ALA A 61 -1.22 -5.84 -14.01
CA ALA A 61 -2.54 -6.27 -13.54
C ALA A 61 -3.42 -5.05 -13.22
N SER A 62 -2.88 -4.07 -12.50
CA SER A 62 -3.57 -2.82 -12.17
C SER A 62 -3.93 -2.01 -13.43
N ALA A 63 -2.99 -1.86 -14.37
CA ALA A 63 -3.25 -1.20 -15.66
C ALA A 63 -4.36 -1.92 -16.46
N SER A 64 -4.34 -3.25 -16.47
CA SER A 64 -5.38 -4.06 -17.14
C SER A 64 -6.74 -3.90 -16.48
N ALA A 65 -6.79 -3.89 -15.14
CA ALA A 65 -8.02 -3.69 -14.38
C ALA A 65 -8.63 -2.30 -14.63
N GLN A 66 -7.82 -1.25 -14.75
CA GLN A 66 -8.30 0.09 -15.12
C GLN A 66 -8.91 0.10 -16.52
N ASN A 67 -8.29 -0.58 -17.49
CA ASN A 67 -8.85 -0.69 -18.85
C ASN A 67 -10.19 -1.44 -18.86
N LEU A 68 -10.35 -2.46 -18.02
CA LEU A 68 -11.56 -3.26 -17.93
C LEU A 68 -12.65 -2.63 -17.06
N LYS A 69 -12.34 -1.56 -16.31
CA LYS A 69 -13.25 -0.92 -15.36
C LYS A 69 -14.61 -0.59 -15.98
N HIS A 70 -14.62 -0.03 -17.18
CA HIS A 70 -15.87 0.33 -17.88
C HIS A 70 -16.76 -0.89 -18.16
N VAL A 71 -16.18 -2.01 -18.60
CA VAL A 71 -16.92 -3.26 -18.87
C VAL A 71 -17.42 -3.87 -17.55
N LEU A 72 -16.62 -3.83 -16.49
CA LEU A 72 -17.00 -4.34 -15.17
C LEU A 72 -18.19 -3.56 -14.58
N GLU A 73 -18.27 -2.25 -14.80
CA GLU A 73 -19.43 -1.46 -14.38
C GLU A 73 -20.69 -1.81 -15.18
N GLN A 74 -20.57 -2.09 -16.48
CA GLN A 74 -21.71 -2.55 -17.29
C GLN A 74 -22.25 -3.92 -16.85
N LEU A 75 -21.40 -4.76 -16.27
CA LEU A 75 -21.76 -6.09 -15.78
C LEU A 75 -22.35 -6.10 -14.36
N LYS A 76 -22.39 -4.96 -13.66
CA LYS A 76 -22.97 -4.91 -12.30
C LYS A 76 -24.48 -5.07 -12.27
N ASP A 77 -25.15 -4.67 -13.35
CA ASP A 77 -26.62 -4.58 -13.44
C ASP A 77 -27.23 -5.74 -14.27
N VAL A 78 -26.43 -6.76 -14.58
CA VAL A 78 -26.85 -8.00 -15.25
C VAL A 78 -27.17 -9.06 -14.20
#